data_AF-A0A2N2V8G5-F1
#
_entry.id   AF-A0A2N2V8G5-F1
#
_cell.length_a   1.000
_cell.length_b   1.000
_cell.length_c   1.000
_cell.angle_alpha   90.00
_cell.angle_beta   90.00
_cell.angle_gamma   90.00
#
_symmetry.space_group_name_H-M   'P 1'
#
loop_
_entity.id
_entity.type
_entity.pdbx_description
1 polymer ?
#
loop_
_entity_poly.entity_id
_entity_poly.type
_entity_poly.pdbx_seq_one_letter_code
_entity_poly.pdbx_strand_id
1 'polypeptide(L)'
;MYTQQSTVEKRFGRRCPALLAAFGLGLSLACGSVLAAELAEGTMITKENYDKVKTDTFEGKTIASMVPEKLEWMIKNYNLTIKLAHSKKIEMDPKYVEATKKWSKDVKFNPADRTISGWKAGMPFPPETIKLDDPHAGDKVIWNLRAATYGATMDLRDIAWAFLDAKKGYERVQAFQSRRYYMEGRLDGGPISVGDGTVAQKTYFVAHYPEDIRGLGTFSQRYNQADSKKPDDAYAYLKSVRRIRRLSGGAWMDPIGGTDQLYDDWDIWDAAPTKYVENKLIEKRWVLAIAHSPEMSVDTKAPWSEPQKRFPRINMTDAPYFNPAKDIGWEPREVYVVEGTPPPEHPYSKKVAYIEVDFPRPYLGYALDRKGEFWKMFVFQNRPDVGDDGYKAVMPVIGHIIDVKRGHATNWSSNMKSNPKGVKDTDVSLNNLEEVATGGR
;
A
#
# COMPACT_ATOMS: atom_id res chain seq x y z
N MET A 1 28.70 -2.27 79.21
CA MET A 1 30.03 -2.91 79.01
C MET A 1 30.86 -2.02 78.11
N TYR A 2 32.18 -1.99 78.33
CA TYR A 2 33.23 -1.29 77.58
C TYR A 2 33.09 0.22 77.31
N THR A 3 34.12 0.93 77.78
CA THR A 3 34.34 2.38 77.74
C THR A 3 35.53 2.71 76.83
N GLN A 4 35.52 3.91 76.22
CA GLN A 4 36.67 4.81 75.94
C GLN A 4 36.08 6.14 75.41
N GLN A 5 36.44 7.36 75.88
CA GLN A 5 37.70 8.12 75.73
C GLN A 5 38.05 8.40 74.25
N SER A 6 38.43 9.61 73.79
CA SER A 6 38.45 11.00 74.32
C SER A 6 38.47 11.99 73.11
N THR A 7 38.70 13.32 73.12
CA THR A 7 39.19 14.39 74.05
C THR A 7 38.62 15.76 73.54
N VAL A 8 38.51 16.88 74.27
CA VAL A 8 39.50 18.00 74.47
C VAL A 8 40.22 18.42 73.16
N GLU A 9 40.29 19.68 72.70
CA GLU A 9 40.31 20.98 73.40
C GLU A 9 39.68 22.22 72.66
N LYS A 10 39.68 23.34 73.40
CA LYS A 10 39.30 24.76 73.20
C LYS A 10 40.05 25.45 72.00
N ARG A 11 39.89 26.74 71.62
CA ARG A 11 39.37 27.98 72.28
C ARG A 11 39.25 29.18 71.30
N PHE A 12 38.40 30.17 71.64
CA PHE A 12 38.33 31.58 71.15
C PHE A 12 38.07 31.86 69.63
N GLY A 13 37.36 32.92 69.21
CA GLY A 13 36.43 33.81 69.94
C GLY A 13 36.40 35.29 69.49
N ARG A 14 35.20 35.91 69.43
CA ARG A 14 34.88 37.34 69.08
C ARG A 14 35.11 37.69 67.59
N ARG A 15 34.43 38.62 66.92
CA ARG A 15 33.27 39.56 67.08
C ARG A 15 32.79 39.85 65.61
N CYS A 16 31.61 40.33 65.22
CA CYS A 16 30.56 41.22 65.76
C CYS A 16 29.22 40.97 64.96
N PRO A 17 28.10 41.70 65.20
CA PRO A 17 26.78 41.35 64.64
C PRO A 17 26.42 42.01 63.30
N ALA A 18 25.55 41.35 62.53
CA ALA A 18 24.72 41.96 61.47
C ALA A 18 23.44 41.12 61.27
N LEU A 19 22.32 41.76 60.89
CA LEU A 19 21.12 41.05 60.43
C LEU A 19 21.35 40.54 59.00
N LEU A 20 20.84 39.35 58.69
CA LEU A 20 20.73 38.85 57.32
C LEU A 20 19.29 38.37 57.08
N ALA A 21 18.57 39.06 56.19
CA ALA A 21 17.23 38.66 55.78
C ALA A 21 17.31 37.47 54.82
N ALA A 22 16.53 36.42 55.09
CA ALA A 22 16.51 35.21 54.28
C ALA A 22 15.68 35.41 53.00
N PHE A 23 16.32 35.88 51.93
CA PHE A 23 15.75 35.76 50.57
C PHE A 23 15.94 34.33 50.07
N GLY A 24 14.86 33.54 50.07
CA GLY A 24 14.86 32.19 49.51
C GLY A 24 14.88 32.24 47.98
N LEU A 25 16.03 31.94 47.37
CA LEU A 25 16.16 31.85 45.92
C LEU A 25 15.64 30.50 45.41
N GLY A 26 14.33 30.40 45.18
CA GLY A 26 13.72 29.23 44.56
C GLY A 26 14.11 29.15 43.08
N LEU A 27 15.00 28.22 42.71
CA LEU A 27 15.21 27.87 41.30
C LEU A 27 13.98 27.14 40.78
N SER A 28 13.07 27.88 40.15
CA SER A 28 12.03 27.30 39.30
C SER A 28 12.67 26.71 38.05
N LEU A 29 12.87 25.38 38.07
CA LEU A 29 13.13 24.59 36.87
C LEU A 29 11.89 24.65 35.96
N ALA A 30 11.80 25.72 35.18
CA ALA A 30 10.86 25.85 34.08
C ALA A 30 11.25 24.83 33.00
N CYS A 31 10.76 23.60 33.12
CA CYS A 31 10.65 22.68 32.00
C CYS A 31 9.73 23.33 30.96
N GLY A 32 10.34 24.12 30.07
CA GLY A 32 9.68 24.65 28.88
C GLY A 32 9.26 23.48 28.02
N SER A 33 8.03 23.02 28.19
CA SER A 33 7.36 22.13 27.25
C SER A 33 7.30 22.89 25.92
N VAL A 34 8.22 22.59 25.01
CA VAL A 34 8.17 23.06 23.63
C VAL A 34 6.87 22.53 23.06
N LEU A 35 5.86 23.40 22.99
CA LEU A 35 4.59 23.07 22.37
C LEU A 35 4.88 22.81 20.89
N ALA A 36 4.64 21.57 20.47
CA ALA A 36 4.63 21.20 19.06
C ALA A 36 3.75 22.19 18.29
N ALA A 37 4.26 22.76 17.20
CA ALA A 37 3.46 23.63 16.37
C ALA A 37 2.43 22.79 15.61
N GLU A 38 1.16 23.24 15.54
CA GLU A 38 0.22 22.65 14.60
C GLU A 38 0.52 23.21 13.21
N LEU A 39 0.97 22.34 12.30
CA LEU A 39 1.31 22.70 10.92
C LEU A 39 0.05 22.98 10.10
N ALA A 40 0.14 23.89 9.13
CA ALA A 40 -0.97 24.20 8.24
C ALA A 40 -1.11 23.17 7.10
N GLU A 41 -2.32 22.98 6.58
CA GLU A 41 -2.53 22.33 5.28
C GLU A 41 -1.68 23.01 4.19
N GLY A 42 -1.17 22.23 3.24
CA GLY A 42 -0.26 22.69 2.20
C GLY A 42 1.21 22.81 2.63
N THR A 43 1.53 22.61 3.92
CA THR A 43 2.92 22.53 4.39
C THR A 43 3.66 21.42 3.65
N MET A 44 4.79 21.74 3.04
CA MET A 44 5.67 20.78 2.39
C MET A 44 6.67 20.23 3.41
N ILE A 45 6.56 18.96 3.76
CA ILE A 45 7.62 18.21 4.44
C ILE A 45 8.67 17.81 3.40
N THR A 46 9.92 18.15 3.66
CA THR A 46 11.08 17.89 2.79
C THR A 46 12.29 17.45 3.63
N LYS A 47 13.36 17.02 2.97
CA LYS A 47 14.63 16.65 3.61
C LYS A 47 15.24 17.78 4.46
N GLU A 48 15.04 19.03 4.05
CA GLU A 48 15.64 20.23 4.64
C GLU A 48 14.90 20.74 5.89
N ASN A 49 13.64 20.31 6.08
CA ASN A 49 12.83 20.68 7.25
C ASN A 49 12.38 19.52 8.13
N TYR A 50 12.37 18.26 7.64
CA TYR A 50 11.82 17.11 8.39
C TYR A 50 12.37 17.00 9.81
N ASP A 51 13.70 17.06 10.01
CA ASP A 51 14.28 16.92 11.36
C ASP A 51 13.96 18.09 12.31
N LYS A 52 13.43 19.21 11.80
CA LYS A 52 12.90 20.33 12.59
C LYS A 52 11.42 20.14 12.92
N VAL A 53 10.62 19.71 11.94
CA VAL A 53 9.14 19.62 12.05
C VAL A 53 8.61 18.24 12.44
N LYS A 54 9.47 17.23 12.59
CA LYS A 54 9.03 15.86 12.96
C LYS A 54 8.37 15.77 14.34
N THR A 55 8.66 16.72 15.24
CA THR A 55 8.00 16.88 16.56
C THR A 55 6.74 17.73 16.51
N ASP A 56 6.58 18.54 15.46
CA ASP A 56 5.37 19.34 15.22
C ASP A 56 4.19 18.42 14.84
N THR A 57 2.97 18.91 15.02
CA THR A 57 1.73 18.14 14.84
C THR A 57 0.97 18.53 13.59
N PHE A 58 0.20 17.57 13.06
CA PHE A 58 -0.84 17.81 12.05
C PHE A 58 -2.04 16.93 12.36
N GLU A 59 -3.21 17.55 12.48
CA GLU A 59 -4.44 16.97 13.03
C GLU A 59 -4.20 16.35 14.43
N GLY A 60 -3.42 17.04 15.27
CA GLY A 60 -3.08 16.61 16.63
C GLY A 60 -2.14 15.39 16.73
N LYS A 61 -1.48 14.99 15.63
CA LYS A 61 -0.58 13.83 15.55
C LYS A 61 0.81 14.30 15.13
N THR A 62 1.88 13.87 15.80
CA THR A 62 3.23 14.33 15.43
C THR A 62 3.64 13.79 14.05
N ILE A 63 4.34 14.59 13.25
CA ILE A 63 4.79 14.17 11.92
C ILE A 63 5.64 12.88 11.99
N ALA A 64 6.50 12.73 13.01
CA ALA A 64 7.25 11.50 13.26
C ALA A 64 6.36 10.28 13.50
N SER A 65 5.21 10.43 14.16
CA SER A 65 4.28 9.30 14.37
C SER A 65 3.66 8.82 13.06
N MET A 66 3.51 9.73 12.08
CA MET A 66 2.84 9.47 10.80
C MET A 66 3.80 9.21 9.63
N VAL A 67 5.12 9.26 9.85
CA VAL A 67 6.14 8.94 8.84
C VAL A 67 6.92 7.71 9.30
N PRO A 68 6.58 6.50 8.81
CA PRO A 68 7.31 5.28 9.15
C PRO A 68 8.79 5.33 8.70
N GLU A 69 9.66 4.56 9.36
CA GLU A 69 11.12 4.58 9.18
C GLU A 69 11.57 4.52 7.70
N LYS A 70 10.94 3.66 6.88
CA LYS A 70 11.28 3.56 5.45
C LYS A 70 10.76 4.74 4.61
N LEU A 71 9.68 5.40 5.04
CA LEU A 71 9.19 6.64 4.44
C LEU A 71 10.11 7.82 4.80
N GLU A 72 10.56 7.93 6.07
CA GLU A 72 11.62 8.87 6.47
C GLU A 72 12.91 8.64 5.67
N TRP A 73 13.29 7.38 5.46
CA TRP A 73 14.46 7.05 4.65
C TRP A 73 14.30 7.54 3.20
N MET A 74 13.11 7.45 2.60
CA MET A 74 12.83 8.02 1.28
C MET A 74 12.88 9.54 1.25
N ILE A 75 12.40 10.23 2.30
CA ILE A 75 12.56 11.69 2.44
C ILE A 75 14.05 12.05 2.45
N LYS A 76 14.85 11.34 3.27
CA LYS A 76 16.26 11.68 3.50
C LYS A 76 17.21 11.25 2.37
N ASN A 77 16.93 10.17 1.64
CA ASN A 77 17.85 9.61 0.63
C ASN A 77 17.38 9.85 -0.82
N TYR A 78 16.07 9.91 -1.05
CA TYR A 78 15.47 10.11 -2.38
C TYR A 78 14.57 11.36 -2.44
N ASN A 79 14.79 12.33 -1.55
CA ASN A 79 14.14 13.64 -1.53
C ASN A 79 12.60 13.56 -1.69
N LEU A 80 11.96 12.54 -1.09
CA LEU A 80 10.50 12.43 -1.08
C LEU A 80 9.90 13.65 -0.39
N THR A 81 8.98 14.33 -1.07
CA THR A 81 8.25 15.48 -0.55
C THR A 81 6.82 15.08 -0.21
N ILE A 82 6.37 15.40 1.00
CA ILE A 82 5.02 15.11 1.49
C ILE A 82 4.30 16.44 1.71
N LYS A 83 3.28 16.72 0.91
CA LYS A 83 2.42 17.90 1.06
C LYS A 83 1.27 17.54 2.00
N LEU A 84 1.19 18.19 3.16
CA LEU A 84 0.10 17.93 4.10
C LEU A 84 -1.25 18.34 3.48
N ALA A 85 -2.25 17.48 3.61
CA ALA A 85 -3.63 17.71 3.21
C ALA A 85 -4.57 17.19 4.30
N HIS A 86 -5.69 17.86 4.53
CA HIS A 86 -6.64 17.45 5.56
C HIS A 86 -7.33 16.13 5.23
N SER A 87 -7.47 15.28 6.25
CA SER A 87 -8.07 13.96 6.14
C SER A 87 -9.55 14.04 5.78
N LYS A 88 -10.00 13.14 4.90
CA LYS A 88 -11.36 13.13 4.37
C LYS A 88 -11.99 11.76 4.59
N LYS A 89 -13.24 11.78 5.05
CA LYS A 89 -14.03 10.56 5.22
C LYS A 89 -14.28 9.92 3.85
N ILE A 90 -13.82 8.69 3.68
CA ILE A 90 -14.13 7.86 2.52
C ILE A 90 -15.39 7.06 2.85
N GLU A 91 -16.38 7.09 1.96
CA GLU A 91 -17.62 6.32 2.13
C GLU A 91 -17.63 5.11 1.20
N MET A 92 -17.38 3.94 1.77
CA MET A 92 -17.61 2.67 1.09
C MET A 92 -19.06 2.52 0.63
N ASP A 93 -19.26 1.73 -0.43
CA ASP A 93 -20.58 1.48 -1.00
C ASP A 93 -21.56 0.89 0.03
N PRO A 94 -22.83 1.35 0.07
CA PRO A 94 -23.84 0.78 0.97
C PRO A 94 -23.98 -0.74 0.85
N LYS A 95 -23.88 -1.32 -0.36
CA LYS A 95 -23.94 -2.76 -0.57
C LYS A 95 -22.75 -3.47 0.12
N TYR A 96 -21.57 -2.86 0.13
CA TYR A 96 -20.38 -3.40 0.81
C TYR A 96 -20.57 -3.39 2.33
N VAL A 97 -21.07 -2.29 2.87
CA VAL A 97 -21.35 -2.13 4.31
C VAL A 97 -22.46 -3.10 4.77
N GLU A 98 -23.52 -3.26 3.97
CA GLU A 98 -24.60 -4.22 4.24
C GLU A 98 -24.15 -5.68 4.12
N ALA A 99 -23.42 -6.04 3.05
CA ALA A 99 -22.84 -7.37 2.88
C ALA A 99 -21.93 -7.75 4.06
N THR A 100 -21.08 -6.81 4.49
CA THR A 100 -20.23 -6.96 5.67
C THR A 100 -21.05 -7.26 6.91
N LYS A 101 -22.02 -6.40 7.27
CA LYS A 101 -22.91 -6.60 8.43
C LYS A 101 -23.73 -7.90 8.36
N LYS A 102 -24.07 -8.36 7.16
CA LYS A 102 -24.92 -9.54 6.92
C LYS A 102 -24.15 -10.85 7.00
N TRP A 103 -22.89 -10.88 6.56
CA TRP A 103 -22.14 -12.12 6.31
C TRP A 103 -20.78 -12.24 7.01
N SER A 104 -20.18 -11.19 7.58
CA SER A 104 -18.91 -11.32 8.32
C SER A 104 -19.00 -12.32 9.48
N LYS A 105 -20.13 -12.32 10.20
CA LYS A 105 -20.47 -13.28 11.26
C LYS A 105 -20.56 -14.75 10.81
N ASP A 106 -20.71 -15.02 9.51
CA ASP A 106 -20.70 -16.38 8.96
C ASP A 106 -19.26 -16.87 8.71
N VAL A 107 -18.28 -15.96 8.68
CA VAL A 107 -16.87 -16.24 8.39
C VAL A 107 -16.20 -16.92 9.57
N LYS A 108 -15.49 -18.00 9.29
CA LYS A 108 -14.67 -18.73 10.27
C LYS A 108 -13.23 -18.80 9.79
N PHE A 109 -12.31 -18.36 10.65
CA PHE A 109 -10.88 -18.54 10.48
C PHE A 109 -10.45 -19.86 11.14
N ASN A 110 -9.64 -20.67 10.45
CA ASN A 110 -9.05 -21.88 11.03
C ASN A 110 -7.58 -21.60 11.43
N PRO A 111 -7.23 -21.60 12.73
CA PRO A 111 -5.85 -21.32 13.15
C PRO A 111 -4.85 -22.42 12.76
N ALA A 112 -5.30 -23.65 12.47
CA ALA A 112 -4.41 -24.77 12.16
C ALA A 112 -3.80 -24.72 10.75
N ASP A 113 -4.49 -24.10 9.78
CA ASP A 113 -4.06 -23.97 8.38
C ASP A 113 -4.15 -22.53 7.84
N ARG A 114 -4.57 -21.58 8.69
CA ARG A 114 -4.75 -20.15 8.43
C ARG A 114 -5.78 -19.82 7.32
N THR A 115 -6.66 -20.78 7.01
CA THR A 115 -7.71 -20.63 5.99
C THR A 115 -8.97 -19.92 6.52
N ILE A 116 -9.85 -19.53 5.59
CA ILE A 116 -11.21 -19.05 5.90
C ILE A 116 -12.29 -19.88 5.20
N SER A 117 -13.45 -19.94 5.85
CA SER A 117 -14.69 -20.52 5.30
C SER A 117 -15.89 -19.62 5.62
N GLY A 118 -17.01 -19.79 4.90
CA GLY A 118 -18.27 -19.07 5.15
C GLY A 118 -18.39 -17.67 4.53
N TRP A 119 -17.30 -17.10 3.99
CA TRP A 119 -17.32 -15.81 3.29
C TRP A 119 -18.18 -15.84 2.03
N LYS A 120 -18.78 -14.68 1.70
CA LYS A 120 -19.73 -14.50 0.58
C LYS A 120 -19.46 -13.20 -0.18
N ALA A 121 -19.48 -12.07 0.54
CA ALA A 121 -19.12 -10.73 0.06
C ALA A 121 -18.96 -9.78 1.27
N GLY A 122 -18.47 -8.55 1.04
CA GLY A 122 -18.14 -7.60 2.11
C GLY A 122 -16.88 -7.99 2.88
N MET A 123 -16.50 -7.23 3.90
CA MET A 123 -15.26 -7.46 4.66
C MET A 123 -15.36 -8.76 5.50
N PRO A 124 -14.44 -9.73 5.34
CA PRO A 124 -14.42 -10.98 6.12
C PRO A 124 -14.30 -10.75 7.64
N PHE A 125 -13.38 -9.89 8.05
CA PHE A 125 -13.08 -9.57 9.45
C PHE A 125 -13.16 -8.05 9.67
N PRO A 126 -14.33 -7.52 10.05
CA PRO A 126 -14.50 -6.12 10.40
C PRO A 126 -13.53 -5.66 11.52
N PRO A 127 -13.16 -4.37 11.61
CA PRO A 127 -12.14 -3.89 12.55
C PRO A 127 -12.42 -4.23 14.01
N GLU A 128 -13.69 -4.24 14.42
CA GLU A 128 -14.13 -4.63 15.77
C GLU A 128 -13.91 -6.12 16.11
N THR A 129 -13.57 -6.95 15.11
CA THR A 129 -13.24 -8.37 15.26
C THR A 129 -11.72 -8.65 15.27
N ILE A 130 -10.90 -7.65 14.94
CA ILE A 130 -9.45 -7.75 14.84
C ILE A 130 -8.83 -7.19 16.13
N LYS A 131 -8.11 -8.05 16.87
CA LYS A 131 -7.42 -7.66 18.11
C LYS A 131 -5.91 -7.66 17.91
N LEU A 132 -5.19 -6.76 18.57
CA LEU A 132 -3.73 -6.65 18.47
C LEU A 132 -2.99 -7.79 19.20
N ASP A 133 -3.64 -8.50 20.11
CA ASP A 133 -3.11 -9.65 20.87
C ASP A 133 -3.43 -11.02 20.24
N ASP A 134 -4.20 -11.05 19.15
CA ASP A 134 -4.50 -12.27 18.41
C ASP A 134 -3.34 -12.60 17.44
N PRO A 135 -2.65 -13.76 17.60
CA PRO A 135 -1.51 -14.13 16.76
C PRO A 135 -1.86 -14.30 15.27
N HIS A 136 -3.14 -14.42 14.93
CA HIS A 136 -3.63 -14.52 13.56
C HIS A 136 -4.25 -13.21 13.02
N ALA A 137 -4.14 -12.09 13.75
CA ALA A 137 -4.70 -10.82 13.32
C ALA A 137 -4.10 -10.32 11.99
N GLY A 138 -2.82 -10.60 11.72
CA GLY A 138 -2.18 -10.27 10.44
C GLY A 138 -2.80 -11.04 9.27
N ASP A 139 -3.03 -12.36 9.44
CA ASP A 139 -3.75 -13.17 8.45
C ASP A 139 -5.17 -12.65 8.19
N LYS A 140 -5.87 -12.19 9.23
CA LYS A 140 -7.23 -11.60 9.10
C LYS A 140 -7.22 -10.30 8.30
N VAL A 141 -6.28 -9.39 8.57
CA VAL A 141 -6.14 -8.14 7.80
C VAL A 141 -5.83 -8.43 6.32
N ILE A 142 -4.93 -9.38 6.02
CA ILE A 142 -4.62 -9.75 4.62
C ILE A 142 -5.78 -10.52 3.97
N TRP A 143 -6.52 -11.37 4.70
CA TRP A 143 -7.75 -12.00 4.19
C TRP A 143 -8.80 -10.96 3.76
N ASN A 144 -8.84 -9.79 4.40
CA ASN A 144 -9.78 -8.73 4.00
C ASN A 144 -9.51 -8.17 2.60
N LEU A 145 -8.28 -8.26 2.07
CA LEU A 145 -7.95 -7.84 0.70
C LEU A 145 -8.73 -8.63 -0.38
N ARG A 146 -9.27 -9.81 -0.03
CA ARG A 146 -10.18 -10.60 -0.88
C ARG A 146 -11.49 -9.86 -1.20
N ALA A 147 -11.92 -8.95 -0.32
CA ALA A 147 -13.12 -8.14 -0.50
C ALA A 147 -12.80 -6.82 -1.21
N ALA A 148 -12.62 -6.90 -2.53
CA ALA A 148 -12.20 -5.80 -3.40
C ALA A 148 -12.99 -4.50 -3.16
N THR A 149 -12.28 -3.43 -2.79
CA THR A 149 -12.86 -2.11 -2.50
C THR A 149 -13.39 -1.37 -3.73
N TYR A 150 -13.10 -1.89 -4.93
CA TYR A 150 -13.34 -1.25 -6.22
C TYR A 150 -14.27 -2.04 -7.16
N GLY A 151 -15.20 -2.79 -6.55
CA GLY A 151 -16.21 -3.54 -7.29
C GLY A 151 -15.74 -4.94 -7.72
N ALA A 152 -16.64 -5.61 -8.44
CA ALA A 152 -16.51 -7.00 -8.84
C ALA A 152 -15.79 -7.20 -10.19
N THR A 153 -15.56 -6.11 -10.93
CA THR A 153 -14.77 -6.10 -12.16
C THR A 153 -13.88 -4.86 -12.19
N MET A 154 -12.57 -5.05 -12.34
CA MET A 154 -11.57 -4.00 -12.53
C MET A 154 -11.14 -3.99 -14.00
N ASP A 155 -11.29 -2.86 -14.70
CA ASP A 155 -10.93 -2.70 -16.11
C ASP A 155 -9.98 -1.50 -16.26
N LEU A 156 -8.80 -1.77 -16.79
CA LEU A 156 -7.62 -0.89 -16.80
C LEU A 156 -7.08 -0.84 -18.23
N ARG A 157 -7.73 -0.07 -19.09
CA ARG A 157 -7.43 -0.09 -20.54
C ARG A 157 -6.19 0.70 -20.93
N ASP A 158 -5.90 1.76 -20.18
CA ASP A 158 -4.78 2.68 -20.38
C ASP A 158 -3.72 2.60 -19.26
N ILE A 159 -3.56 1.43 -18.60
CA ILE A 159 -2.56 1.30 -17.53
C ILE A 159 -1.14 1.22 -18.13
N ALA A 160 -0.24 2.07 -17.65
CA ALA A 160 1.11 2.17 -18.17
C ALA A 160 2.16 2.35 -17.07
N TRP A 161 3.27 1.60 -17.17
CA TRP A 161 4.45 1.69 -16.31
C TRP A 161 5.50 2.56 -16.98
N ALA A 162 5.85 3.69 -16.36
CA ALA A 162 7.02 4.47 -16.70
C ALA A 162 8.25 3.93 -15.94
N PHE A 163 9.34 3.72 -16.67
CA PHE A 163 10.64 3.26 -16.19
C PHE A 163 11.55 4.47 -15.97
N LEU A 164 12.09 4.60 -14.75
CA LEU A 164 12.60 5.85 -14.21
C LEU A 164 13.88 5.60 -13.40
N ASP A 165 14.99 6.24 -13.77
CA ASP A 165 16.27 6.21 -13.05
C ASP A 165 16.43 7.48 -12.20
N ALA A 166 16.86 7.34 -10.94
CA ALA A 166 17.00 8.41 -9.95
C ALA A 166 17.92 9.58 -10.36
N LYS A 167 18.78 9.36 -11.37
CA LYS A 167 19.82 10.28 -11.84
C LYS A 167 19.63 10.66 -13.31
N LYS A 168 19.18 9.72 -14.16
CA LYS A 168 18.95 9.96 -15.60
C LYS A 168 17.53 10.44 -15.92
N GLY A 169 16.57 10.16 -15.06
CA GLY A 169 15.15 10.45 -15.30
C GLY A 169 14.44 9.36 -16.09
N TYR A 170 13.52 9.77 -16.96
CA TYR A 170 12.68 8.88 -17.75
C TYR A 170 13.48 8.08 -18.79
N GLU A 171 13.36 6.75 -18.73
CA GLU A 171 13.98 5.84 -19.71
C GLU A 171 12.99 5.43 -20.82
N ARG A 172 11.80 4.96 -20.44
CA ARG A 172 10.77 4.43 -21.36
C ARG A 172 9.42 4.23 -20.66
N VAL A 173 8.39 3.90 -21.43
CA VAL A 173 7.07 3.49 -20.93
C VAL A 173 6.63 2.18 -21.60
N GLN A 174 5.94 1.32 -20.87
CA GLN A 174 5.18 0.19 -21.39
C GLN A 174 3.72 0.36 -21.00
N ALA A 175 2.78 0.09 -21.91
CA ALA A 175 1.35 0.21 -21.64
C ALA A 175 0.56 -1.02 -22.04
N PHE A 176 -0.45 -1.32 -21.23
CA PHE A 176 -1.18 -2.58 -21.24
C PHE A 176 -2.68 -2.32 -21.06
N GLN A 177 -3.49 -3.25 -21.58
CA GLN A 177 -4.88 -3.41 -21.19
C GLN A 177 -4.97 -4.57 -20.18
N SER A 178 -5.44 -4.29 -18.96
CA SER A 178 -5.71 -5.30 -17.94
C SER A 178 -7.21 -5.38 -17.65
N ARG A 179 -7.71 -6.58 -17.40
CA ARG A 179 -9.06 -6.78 -16.85
C ARG A 179 -9.06 -7.94 -15.86
N ARG A 180 -9.51 -7.66 -14.64
CA ARG A 180 -9.71 -8.65 -13.56
C ARG A 180 -11.19 -8.76 -13.25
N TYR A 181 -11.70 -9.99 -13.22
CA TYR A 181 -13.09 -10.32 -12.93
C TYR A 181 -13.13 -11.25 -11.71
N TYR A 182 -13.78 -10.81 -10.63
CA TYR A 182 -13.95 -11.60 -9.42
C TYR A 182 -15.15 -12.55 -9.58
N MET A 183 -14.92 -13.85 -9.37
CA MET A 183 -15.93 -14.90 -9.54
C MET A 183 -16.80 -15.08 -8.28
N GLU A 184 -16.53 -14.31 -7.24
CA GLU A 184 -17.15 -14.33 -5.92
C GLU A 184 -17.08 -12.91 -5.31
N GLY A 185 -17.75 -12.67 -4.17
CA GLY A 185 -17.75 -11.36 -3.54
C GLY A 185 -18.55 -10.29 -4.29
N ARG A 186 -19.29 -10.64 -5.36
CA ARG A 186 -19.87 -9.67 -6.28
C ARG A 186 -21.02 -8.87 -5.65
N LEU A 187 -21.00 -7.55 -5.88
CA LEU A 187 -21.99 -6.57 -5.41
C LEU A 187 -22.47 -5.62 -6.54
N ASP A 188 -22.25 -6.03 -7.79
CA ASP A 188 -22.65 -5.34 -9.03
C ASP A 188 -24.16 -5.46 -9.34
N GLY A 189 -24.92 -6.15 -8.47
CA GLY A 189 -26.34 -6.49 -8.69
C GLY A 189 -26.55 -7.82 -9.44
N GLY A 190 -25.47 -8.49 -9.86
CA GLY A 190 -25.51 -9.86 -10.36
C GLY A 190 -25.49 -10.91 -9.24
N PRO A 191 -25.32 -12.19 -9.59
CA PRO A 191 -25.05 -13.26 -8.64
C PRO A 191 -23.77 -13.00 -7.84
N ILE A 192 -23.82 -13.20 -6.51
CA ILE A 192 -22.67 -13.00 -5.60
C ILE A 192 -21.46 -13.85 -6.02
N SER A 193 -21.71 -15.03 -6.59
CA SER A 193 -20.72 -15.94 -7.17
C SER A 193 -21.14 -16.39 -8.56
N VAL A 194 -20.16 -16.61 -9.44
CA VAL A 194 -20.33 -17.03 -10.84
C VAL A 194 -19.60 -18.36 -11.06
N GLY A 195 -20.17 -19.24 -11.88
CA GLY A 195 -19.63 -20.59 -12.10
C GLY A 195 -19.91 -21.54 -10.94
N ASP A 196 -19.01 -22.50 -10.72
CA ASP A 196 -19.12 -23.56 -9.72
C ASP A 196 -18.50 -23.21 -8.34
N GLY A 197 -17.96 -21.99 -8.20
CA GLY A 197 -17.25 -21.54 -7.00
C GLY A 197 -15.83 -22.08 -6.83
N THR A 198 -15.25 -22.77 -7.83
CA THR A 198 -13.85 -23.25 -7.77
C THR A 198 -12.82 -22.17 -8.06
N VAL A 199 -13.20 -21.13 -8.79
CA VAL A 199 -12.34 -19.99 -9.19
C VAL A 199 -12.64 -18.78 -8.33
N ALA A 200 -11.61 -18.05 -7.91
CA ALA A 200 -11.71 -16.79 -7.16
C ALA A 200 -11.77 -15.57 -8.09
N GLN A 201 -10.84 -15.52 -9.05
CA GLN A 201 -10.73 -14.43 -10.02
C GLN A 201 -10.09 -14.94 -11.32
N LYS A 202 -10.46 -14.29 -12.42
CA LYS A 202 -9.76 -14.37 -13.71
C LYS A 202 -9.12 -13.02 -14.00
N THR A 203 -7.91 -12.99 -14.55
CA THR A 203 -7.25 -11.75 -15.01
C THR A 203 -6.63 -11.98 -16.40
N TYR A 204 -6.76 -11.01 -17.31
CA TYR A 204 -5.84 -10.90 -18.44
C TYR A 204 -5.04 -9.59 -18.36
N PHE A 205 -3.86 -9.59 -18.99
CA PHE A 205 -2.96 -8.45 -19.04
C PHE A 205 -2.23 -8.46 -20.40
N VAL A 206 -2.49 -7.48 -21.27
CA VAL A 206 -2.01 -7.48 -22.67
C VAL A 206 -1.29 -6.18 -22.99
N ALA A 207 -0.03 -6.26 -23.43
CA ALA A 207 0.75 -5.10 -23.86
C ALA A 207 0.17 -4.53 -25.16
N HIS A 208 -0.06 -3.22 -25.21
CA HIS A 208 -0.47 -2.51 -26.43
C HIS A 208 0.57 -1.48 -26.91
N TYR A 209 1.55 -1.11 -26.08
CA TYR A 209 2.66 -0.22 -26.44
C TYR A 209 3.91 -0.54 -25.60
N PRO A 210 5.15 -0.39 -26.13
CA PRO A 210 5.50 -0.10 -27.52
C PRO A 210 5.23 -1.27 -28.50
N GLU A 211 5.40 -1.01 -29.80
CA GLU A 211 4.99 -1.91 -30.90
C GLU A 211 5.77 -3.25 -30.97
N ASP A 212 6.98 -3.27 -30.41
CA ASP A 212 7.82 -4.46 -30.27
C ASP A 212 7.24 -5.48 -29.28
N ILE A 213 6.67 -5.00 -28.17
CA ILE A 213 5.97 -5.84 -27.19
C ILE A 213 4.45 -5.95 -27.42
N ARG A 214 3.86 -5.09 -28.26
CA ARG A 214 2.40 -5.05 -28.51
C ARG A 214 1.87 -6.43 -28.91
N GLY A 215 0.91 -6.96 -28.15
CA GLY A 215 0.33 -8.29 -28.33
C GLY A 215 1.08 -9.41 -27.60
N LEU A 216 2.08 -9.10 -26.78
CA LEU A 216 2.46 -9.96 -25.65
C LEU A 216 1.35 -9.89 -24.61
N GLY A 217 0.84 -11.04 -24.15
CA GLY A 217 -0.21 -11.05 -23.13
C GLY A 217 -0.09 -12.21 -22.15
N THR A 218 -0.66 -12.04 -20.96
CA THR A 218 -0.85 -13.13 -20.00
C THR A 218 -2.33 -13.26 -19.60
N PHE A 219 -2.74 -14.49 -19.31
CA PHE A 219 -4.03 -14.81 -18.69
C PHE A 219 -3.76 -15.64 -17.43
N SER A 220 -4.45 -15.34 -16.34
CA SER A 220 -4.36 -16.07 -15.09
C SER A 220 -5.72 -16.36 -14.47
N GLN A 221 -5.83 -17.52 -13.84
CA GLN A 221 -7.01 -17.99 -13.12
C GLN A 221 -6.59 -18.45 -11.71
N ARG A 222 -7.05 -17.71 -10.69
CA ARG A 222 -6.80 -18.04 -9.28
C ARG A 222 -7.92 -18.92 -8.74
N TYR A 223 -7.54 -19.93 -7.95
CA TYR A 223 -8.49 -20.88 -7.38
C TYR A 223 -8.96 -20.46 -5.99
N ASN A 224 -10.18 -20.89 -5.62
CA ASN A 224 -10.82 -20.58 -4.34
C ASN A 224 -10.30 -21.39 -3.15
N GLN A 225 -9.29 -22.23 -3.35
CA GLN A 225 -8.65 -23.02 -2.30
C GLN A 225 -7.90 -22.11 -1.34
N ALA A 226 -8.48 -21.92 -0.14
CA ALA A 226 -7.96 -20.98 0.85
C ALA A 226 -6.57 -21.35 1.40
N ASP A 227 -6.12 -22.59 1.21
CA ASP A 227 -4.77 -23.06 1.58
C ASP A 227 -3.69 -22.77 0.52
N SER A 228 -4.08 -22.22 -0.63
CA SER A 228 -3.22 -21.90 -1.78
C SER A 228 -2.40 -23.07 -2.36
N LYS A 229 -2.70 -24.33 -2.00
CA LYS A 229 -1.85 -25.48 -2.40
C LYS A 229 -1.92 -25.81 -3.88
N LYS A 230 -3.05 -25.56 -4.54
CA LYS A 230 -3.13 -25.55 -6.00
C LYS A 230 -2.62 -24.20 -6.53
N PRO A 231 -1.55 -24.18 -7.33
CA PRO A 231 -1.06 -22.94 -7.92
C PRO A 231 -2.10 -22.27 -8.83
N ASP A 232 -1.99 -20.95 -8.95
CA ASP A 232 -2.75 -20.16 -9.93
C ASP A 232 -2.43 -20.66 -11.34
N ASP A 233 -3.44 -20.90 -12.17
CA ASP A 233 -3.23 -21.32 -13.56
C ASP A 233 -2.87 -20.10 -14.41
N ALA A 234 -1.63 -20.02 -14.88
CA ALA A 234 -1.11 -18.86 -15.61
C ALA A 234 -0.60 -19.25 -17.00
N TYR A 235 -0.85 -18.38 -17.98
CA TYR A 235 -0.55 -18.57 -19.39
C TYR A 235 0.03 -17.29 -20.00
N ALA A 236 0.95 -17.43 -20.94
CA ALA A 236 1.48 -16.33 -21.76
C ALA A 236 1.20 -16.58 -23.26
N TYR A 237 0.65 -15.58 -23.95
CA TYR A 237 0.51 -15.54 -25.40
C TYR A 237 1.70 -14.84 -26.03
N LEU A 238 2.40 -15.53 -26.94
CA LEU A 238 3.59 -15.05 -27.63
C LEU A 238 3.28 -14.77 -29.11
N LYS A 239 2.93 -13.52 -29.43
CA LYS A 239 2.61 -13.03 -30.79
C LYS A 239 3.60 -13.48 -31.87
N SER A 240 4.90 -13.46 -31.58
CA SER A 240 5.97 -13.81 -32.53
C SER A 240 5.90 -15.25 -33.05
N VAL A 241 5.26 -16.16 -32.29
CA VAL A 241 5.05 -17.57 -32.66
C VAL A 241 3.57 -17.97 -32.67
N ARG A 242 2.67 -17.03 -32.38
CA ARG A 242 1.21 -17.21 -32.18
C ARG A 242 0.87 -18.46 -31.35
N ARG A 243 1.49 -18.56 -30.17
CA ARG A 243 1.28 -19.69 -29.25
C ARG A 243 1.08 -19.24 -27.82
N ILE A 244 0.13 -19.90 -27.17
CA ILE A 244 -0.04 -19.91 -25.72
C ILE A 244 1.00 -20.87 -25.12
N ARG A 245 1.62 -20.49 -23.99
CA ARG A 245 2.42 -21.35 -23.12
C ARG A 245 1.91 -21.25 -21.69
N ARG A 246 1.78 -22.37 -20.98
CA ARG A 246 1.52 -22.37 -19.53
C ARG A 246 2.79 -21.96 -18.78
N LEU A 247 2.65 -21.13 -17.76
CA LEU A 247 3.74 -20.69 -16.89
C LEU A 247 3.87 -21.63 -15.68
N SER A 248 4.92 -21.45 -14.86
CA SER A 248 5.09 -22.23 -13.63
C SER A 248 4.14 -21.73 -12.53
N GLY A 249 3.86 -22.58 -11.54
CA GLY A 249 3.11 -22.18 -10.35
C GLY A 249 3.81 -21.14 -9.47
N GLY A 250 5.12 -20.91 -9.69
CA GLY A 250 5.91 -19.90 -9.00
C GLY A 250 5.75 -18.48 -9.57
N ALA A 251 5.09 -18.32 -10.73
CA ALA A 251 5.03 -17.05 -11.47
C ALA A 251 4.38 -15.87 -10.71
N TRP A 252 3.70 -16.11 -9.58
CA TRP A 252 3.23 -15.05 -8.68
C TRP A 252 4.38 -14.24 -8.03
N MET A 253 5.60 -14.80 -8.02
CA MET A 253 6.82 -14.20 -7.48
C MET A 253 7.70 -13.54 -8.56
N ASP A 254 7.33 -13.67 -9.84
CA ASP A 254 8.08 -13.12 -10.97
C ASP A 254 7.72 -11.63 -11.24
N PRO A 255 8.64 -10.83 -11.82
CA PRO A 255 8.35 -9.46 -12.21
C PRO A 255 7.35 -9.35 -13.38
N ILE A 256 6.37 -8.47 -13.25
CA ILE A 256 5.35 -8.20 -14.28
C ILE A 256 6.03 -7.51 -15.48
N GLY A 257 6.08 -8.15 -16.65
CA GLY A 257 6.53 -7.51 -17.91
C GLY A 257 7.98 -7.02 -17.94
N GLY A 258 8.81 -7.40 -16.96
CA GLY A 258 10.15 -6.85 -16.76
C GLY A 258 10.19 -5.52 -16.00
N THR A 259 9.15 -5.20 -15.23
CA THR A 259 9.09 -4.06 -14.29
C THR A 259 9.80 -4.37 -12.96
N ASP A 260 9.85 -3.42 -12.02
CA ASP A 260 10.27 -3.70 -10.64
C ASP A 260 9.15 -4.33 -9.79
N GLN A 261 7.91 -4.39 -10.28
CA GLN A 261 6.75 -4.91 -9.56
C GLN A 261 6.60 -6.42 -9.78
N LEU A 262 6.48 -7.22 -8.71
CA LEU A 262 6.12 -8.63 -8.82
C LEU A 262 4.61 -8.80 -8.96
N TYR A 263 4.14 -9.96 -9.44
CA TYR A 263 2.70 -10.25 -9.43
C TYR A 263 2.09 -10.22 -8.01
N ASP A 264 2.85 -10.58 -6.97
CA ASP A 264 2.47 -10.40 -5.56
C ASP A 264 2.37 -8.93 -5.10
N ASP A 265 3.01 -7.99 -5.82
CA ASP A 265 3.01 -6.56 -5.50
C ASP A 265 1.84 -5.81 -6.17
N TRP A 266 0.89 -6.51 -6.78
CA TRP A 266 -0.37 -5.91 -7.22
C TRP A 266 -1.17 -5.44 -6.00
N ASP A 267 -1.72 -4.22 -6.05
CA ASP A 267 -2.31 -3.53 -4.89
C ASP A 267 -1.44 -3.55 -3.61
N ILE A 268 -0.10 -3.50 -3.77
CA ILE A 268 0.93 -3.79 -2.76
C ILE A 268 0.95 -5.26 -2.30
N TRP A 269 -0.20 -5.94 -2.16
CA TRP A 269 -0.26 -7.33 -1.73
C TRP A 269 -1.42 -8.09 -2.41
N ASP A 270 -1.08 -9.05 -3.28
CA ASP A 270 -2.05 -9.83 -4.06
C ASP A 270 -2.18 -11.30 -3.62
N ALA A 271 -1.17 -11.89 -2.99
CA ALA A 271 -1.24 -13.26 -2.50
C ALA A 271 -2.22 -13.44 -1.33
N ALA A 272 -2.95 -14.57 -1.35
CA ALA A 272 -3.69 -15.03 -0.19
C ALA A 272 -2.73 -15.29 1.01
N PRO A 273 -3.17 -15.07 2.26
CA PRO A 273 -2.31 -15.16 3.45
C PRO A 273 -1.51 -16.46 3.57
N THR A 274 -2.09 -17.57 3.09
CA THR A 274 -1.52 -18.92 3.15
C THR A 274 -0.37 -19.18 2.18
N LYS A 275 -0.13 -18.32 1.18
CA LYS A 275 1.12 -18.36 0.39
C LYS A 275 2.33 -17.84 1.19
N TYR A 276 2.09 -17.03 2.22
CA TYR A 276 3.10 -16.56 3.16
C TYR A 276 3.23 -17.55 4.33
N VAL A 277 4.44 -17.73 4.86
CA VAL A 277 4.71 -18.63 5.99
C VAL A 277 4.00 -18.14 7.26
N GLU A 278 3.96 -16.83 7.46
CA GLU A 278 3.35 -16.16 8.59
C GLU A 278 3.01 -14.71 8.21
N ASN A 279 1.89 -14.17 8.71
CA ASN A 279 1.56 -12.75 8.64
C ASN A 279 1.22 -12.22 10.04
N LYS A 280 2.05 -11.33 10.58
CA LYS A 280 1.88 -10.71 11.91
C LYS A 280 1.30 -9.31 11.78
N LEU A 281 0.30 -9.00 12.61
CA LEU A 281 -0.09 -7.62 12.86
C LEU A 281 0.87 -7.03 13.89
N ILE A 282 1.62 -5.99 13.50
CA ILE A 282 2.65 -5.37 14.35
C ILE A 282 2.05 -4.29 15.25
N GLU A 283 1.24 -3.41 14.68
CA GLU A 283 0.60 -2.30 15.37
C GLU A 283 -0.62 -1.79 14.57
N LYS A 284 -1.46 -0.98 15.24
CA LYS A 284 -2.36 -0.03 14.57
C LYS A 284 -1.81 1.37 14.83
N ARG A 285 -1.56 2.14 13.78
CA ARG A 285 -0.92 3.47 13.85
C ARG A 285 -1.55 4.45 12.88
N TRP A 286 -1.13 5.71 12.95
CA TRP A 286 -1.40 6.69 11.90
C TRP A 286 -0.22 6.76 10.91
N VAL A 287 -0.53 7.07 9.65
CA VAL A 287 0.44 7.39 8.59
C VAL A 287 -0.05 8.55 7.74
N LEU A 288 0.86 9.32 7.15
CA LEU A 288 0.55 10.19 6.02
C LEU A 288 0.48 9.33 4.76
N ALA A 289 -0.65 9.39 4.04
CA ALA A 289 -0.93 8.55 2.89
C ALA A 289 -1.78 9.26 1.82
N ILE A 290 -1.75 8.75 0.58
CA ILE A 290 -2.43 9.36 -0.56
C ILE A 290 -3.76 8.63 -0.79
N ALA A 291 -4.80 9.07 -0.07
CA ALA A 291 -6.15 8.49 -0.16
C ALA A 291 -7.06 9.19 -1.19
N HIS A 292 -6.75 10.43 -1.56
CA HIS A 292 -7.52 11.25 -2.51
C HIS A 292 -6.63 11.82 -3.62
N SER A 293 -6.19 10.97 -4.55
CA SER A 293 -5.46 11.38 -5.76
C SER A 293 -6.32 12.28 -6.68
N PRO A 294 -5.82 13.43 -7.17
CA PRO A 294 -6.54 14.30 -8.12
C PRO A 294 -7.02 13.55 -9.36
N GLU A 295 -8.20 13.87 -9.89
CA GLU A 295 -8.95 13.10 -10.92
C GLU A 295 -8.13 12.63 -12.13
N MET A 296 -7.21 13.45 -12.64
CA MET A 296 -6.42 13.11 -13.82
C MET A 296 -5.16 12.29 -13.45
N SER A 297 -5.22 10.97 -13.63
CA SER A 297 -4.06 10.05 -13.51
C SER A 297 -3.29 9.90 -14.83
N VAL A 298 -4.03 9.70 -15.94
CA VAL A 298 -3.49 9.55 -17.29
C VAL A 298 -4.22 10.51 -18.24
N ASP A 299 -3.53 11.50 -18.79
CA ASP A 299 -4.10 12.29 -19.90
C ASP A 299 -3.87 11.53 -21.21
N THR A 300 -4.89 10.81 -21.66
CA THR A 300 -4.82 10.01 -22.89
C THR A 300 -4.62 10.83 -24.16
N LYS A 301 -4.82 12.17 -24.12
CA LYS A 301 -4.58 13.10 -25.24
C LYS A 301 -3.10 13.44 -25.43
N ALA A 302 -2.30 13.43 -24.36
CA ALA A 302 -0.87 13.69 -24.45
C ALA A 302 -0.15 12.48 -25.07
N PRO A 303 0.72 12.66 -26.09
CA PRO A 303 1.37 11.55 -26.77
C PRO A 303 2.38 10.82 -25.86
N TRP A 304 2.71 9.57 -26.19
CA TRP A 304 3.71 8.78 -25.46
C TRP A 304 5.12 9.42 -25.44
N SER A 305 5.40 10.33 -26.39
CA SER A 305 6.60 11.15 -26.45
C SER A 305 6.64 12.29 -25.42
N GLU A 306 5.54 12.56 -24.72
CA GLU A 306 5.43 13.61 -23.69
C GLU A 306 4.99 13.00 -22.34
N PRO A 307 5.78 12.05 -21.78
CA PRO A 307 5.36 11.19 -20.66
C PRO A 307 4.95 11.98 -19.42
N GLN A 308 5.60 13.09 -19.09
CA GLN A 308 5.20 13.93 -17.95
C GLN A 308 3.79 14.53 -18.11
N LYS A 309 3.38 14.90 -19.34
CA LYS A 309 2.03 15.40 -19.60
C LYS A 309 1.00 14.26 -19.59
N ARG A 310 1.39 13.09 -20.12
CA ARG A 310 0.55 11.88 -20.10
C ARG A 310 0.35 11.33 -18.68
N PHE A 311 1.33 11.51 -17.78
CA PHE A 311 1.31 11.01 -16.40
C PHE A 311 1.57 12.12 -15.37
N PRO A 312 0.69 13.13 -15.24
CA PRO A 312 0.94 14.35 -14.46
C PRO A 312 1.07 14.15 -12.94
N ARG A 313 0.84 12.93 -12.45
CA ARG A 313 0.86 12.55 -11.03
C ARG A 313 2.15 11.85 -10.58
N ILE A 314 3.03 11.54 -11.53
CA ILE A 314 4.41 11.12 -11.28
C ILE A 314 5.30 12.34 -11.54
N ASN A 315 6.17 12.70 -10.60
CA ASN A 315 7.20 13.71 -10.82
C ASN A 315 8.34 13.09 -11.64
N MET A 316 8.37 13.35 -12.95
CA MET A 316 9.46 13.00 -13.88
C MET A 316 10.32 14.22 -14.28
N THR A 317 10.08 15.42 -13.69
CA THR A 317 10.86 16.63 -13.99
C THR A 317 12.00 16.87 -13.02
N ASP A 318 11.81 16.55 -11.75
CA ASP A 318 12.77 16.86 -10.68
C ASP A 318 13.33 15.57 -10.08
N ALA A 319 14.66 15.48 -9.93
CA ALA A 319 15.31 14.32 -9.34
C ALA A 319 14.73 13.95 -7.95
N PRO A 320 14.42 12.67 -7.67
CA PRO A 320 14.85 11.46 -8.41
C PRO A 320 13.86 10.98 -9.48
N TYR A 321 13.00 11.83 -10.04
CA TYR A 321 12.18 11.53 -11.22
C TYR A 321 11.15 10.38 -11.08
N PHE A 322 10.95 9.83 -9.88
CA PHE A 322 9.97 8.78 -9.60
C PHE A 322 9.06 9.02 -8.39
N ASN A 323 9.19 10.13 -7.68
CA ASN A 323 8.32 10.41 -6.52
C ASN A 323 6.89 10.78 -7.01
N PRO A 324 5.87 10.71 -6.13
CA PRO A 324 4.59 11.39 -6.36
C PRO A 324 4.79 12.86 -6.74
N ALA A 325 3.91 13.39 -7.59
CA ALA A 325 3.97 14.81 -7.96
C ALA A 325 3.79 15.72 -6.73
N LYS A 326 4.48 16.87 -6.73
CA LYS A 326 4.54 17.78 -5.56
C LYS A 326 3.20 18.43 -5.19
N ASP A 327 2.20 18.37 -6.08
CA ASP A 327 0.86 18.88 -5.82
C ASP A 327 -0.07 17.88 -5.12
N ILE A 328 0.29 16.59 -5.13
CA ILE A 328 -0.44 15.49 -4.47
C ILE A 328 -0.48 15.72 -2.96
N GLY A 329 -1.70 15.78 -2.40
CA GLY A 329 -1.92 15.83 -0.96
C GLY A 329 -1.72 14.47 -0.29
N TRP A 330 -1.13 14.48 0.89
CA TRP A 330 -0.99 13.35 1.79
C TRP A 330 -1.72 13.66 3.09
N GLU A 331 -2.61 12.76 3.49
CA GLU A 331 -3.49 12.96 4.65
C GLU A 331 -3.25 11.91 5.75
N PRO A 332 -3.54 12.22 7.02
CA PRO A 332 -3.55 11.24 8.10
C PRO A 332 -4.58 10.13 7.85
N ARG A 333 -4.12 8.89 7.75
CA ARG A 333 -4.94 7.66 7.72
C ARG A 333 -4.58 6.77 8.90
N GLU A 334 -5.55 6.09 9.50
CA GLU A 334 -5.28 5.04 10.49
C GLU A 334 -5.13 3.69 9.77
N VAL A 335 -4.03 3.00 10.05
CA VAL A 335 -3.62 1.78 9.35
C VAL A 335 -3.19 0.68 10.31
N TYR A 336 -3.52 -0.55 9.93
CA TYR A 336 -2.85 -1.75 10.40
C TYR A 336 -1.49 -1.90 9.71
N VAL A 337 -0.44 -2.21 10.48
CA VAL A 337 0.89 -2.54 9.95
C VAL A 337 1.06 -4.05 9.96
N VAL A 338 0.98 -4.69 8.79
CA VAL A 338 1.14 -6.15 8.68
C VAL A 338 2.51 -6.50 8.12
N GLU A 339 3.22 -7.38 8.82
CA GLU A 339 4.48 -7.98 8.40
C GLU A 339 4.26 -9.42 7.92
N GLY A 340 4.57 -9.68 6.65
CA GLY A 340 4.59 -11.00 6.05
C GLY A 340 6.00 -11.58 5.97
N THR A 341 6.12 -12.86 6.30
CA THR A 341 7.29 -13.71 6.02
C THR A 341 7.01 -14.57 4.77
N PRO A 342 7.60 -14.26 3.60
CA PRO A 342 7.43 -15.06 2.39
C PRO A 342 8.14 -16.42 2.46
N PRO A 343 7.71 -17.43 1.67
CA PRO A 343 8.34 -18.75 1.63
C PRO A 343 9.76 -18.66 1.06
N PRO A 344 10.69 -19.60 1.35
CA PRO A 344 12.13 -19.45 1.07
C PRO A 344 12.52 -19.16 -0.39
N GLU A 345 11.71 -19.59 -1.35
CA GLU A 345 11.88 -19.40 -2.79
C GLU A 345 11.49 -17.99 -3.29
N HIS A 346 10.79 -17.19 -2.48
CA HIS A 346 10.43 -15.81 -2.81
C HIS A 346 11.69 -14.91 -2.92
N PRO A 347 11.71 -13.85 -3.76
CA PRO A 347 12.83 -12.91 -3.80
C PRO A 347 12.97 -12.05 -2.52
N TYR A 348 11.89 -11.81 -1.77
CA TYR A 348 11.89 -11.05 -0.51
C TYR A 348 12.08 -11.95 0.72
N SER A 349 12.79 -11.47 1.76
CA SER A 349 12.79 -12.11 3.09
C SER A 349 11.63 -11.65 3.99
N LYS A 350 11.14 -10.43 3.75
CA LYS A 350 10.08 -9.77 4.50
C LYS A 350 9.34 -8.79 3.60
N LYS A 351 8.02 -8.70 3.77
CA LYS A 351 7.17 -7.68 3.15
C LYS A 351 6.32 -7.03 4.24
N VAL A 352 6.17 -5.71 4.21
CA VAL A 352 5.34 -4.97 5.15
C VAL A 352 4.35 -4.09 4.38
N ALA A 353 3.08 -4.11 4.79
CA ALA A 353 2.03 -3.28 4.22
C ALA A 353 1.33 -2.45 5.30
N TYR A 354 0.99 -1.21 4.93
CA TYR A 354 0.25 -0.26 5.75
C TYR A 354 -1.16 -0.14 5.15
N ILE A 355 -2.13 -0.77 5.82
CA ILE A 355 -3.46 -1.06 5.28
C ILE A 355 -4.50 -0.31 6.12
N GLU A 356 -5.32 0.52 5.46
CA GLU A 356 -6.43 1.27 6.08
C GLU A 356 -7.29 0.38 6.99
N VAL A 357 -7.71 0.94 8.13
CA VAL A 357 -8.52 0.24 9.13
C VAL A 357 -9.98 0.11 8.69
N ASP A 358 -10.62 1.21 8.26
CA ASP A 358 -12.07 1.25 7.97
C ASP A 358 -12.48 0.39 6.75
N PHE A 359 -11.54 0.16 5.81
CA PHE A 359 -11.72 -0.69 4.64
C PHE A 359 -10.35 -1.19 4.15
N PRO A 360 -10.25 -2.40 3.58
CA PRO A 360 -8.95 -3.06 3.38
C PRO A 360 -8.19 -2.52 2.17
N ARG A 361 -7.58 -1.32 2.30
CA ARG A 361 -6.77 -0.72 1.24
C ARG A 361 -5.35 -0.38 1.68
N PRO A 362 -4.31 -0.97 1.05
CA PRO A 362 -2.92 -0.57 1.24
C PRO A 362 -2.63 0.81 0.64
N TYR A 363 -1.85 1.62 1.36
CA TYR A 363 -1.29 2.90 0.87
C TYR A 363 0.23 2.86 0.71
N LEU A 364 0.90 2.25 1.68
CA LEU A 364 2.35 2.17 1.74
C LEU A 364 2.76 0.72 1.95
N GLY A 365 4.00 0.41 1.56
CA GLY A 365 4.64 -0.84 1.94
C GLY A 365 6.13 -0.81 1.69
N TYR A 366 6.83 -1.84 2.15
CA TYR A 366 8.21 -2.08 1.78
C TYR A 366 8.55 -3.56 1.72
N ALA A 367 9.61 -3.91 0.99
CA ALA A 367 10.19 -5.23 0.96
C ALA A 367 11.68 -5.21 1.32
N LEU A 368 12.13 -6.25 2.03
CA LEU A 368 13.52 -6.54 2.31
C LEU A 368 14.00 -7.71 1.43
N ASP A 369 15.24 -7.64 0.93
CA ASP A 369 15.83 -8.75 0.17
C ASP A 369 16.23 -9.94 1.07
N ARG A 370 16.82 -11.00 0.50
CA ARG A 370 17.27 -12.18 1.25
C ARG A 370 18.40 -11.96 2.26
N LYS A 371 18.96 -10.75 2.37
CA LYS A 371 19.90 -10.36 3.44
C LYS A 371 19.22 -9.59 4.58
N GLY A 372 17.93 -9.25 4.45
CA GLY A 372 17.23 -8.35 5.37
C GLY A 372 17.51 -6.86 5.09
N GLU A 373 18.14 -6.54 3.97
CA GLU A 373 18.42 -5.15 3.57
C GLU A 373 17.19 -4.55 2.84
N PHE A 374 16.90 -3.28 3.09
CA PHE A 374 15.81 -2.56 2.41
C PHE A 374 16.01 -2.55 0.89
N TRP A 375 15.01 -3.00 0.14
CA TRP A 375 15.10 -3.18 -1.31
C TRP A 375 14.04 -2.42 -2.09
N LYS A 376 12.76 -2.53 -1.72
CA LYS A 376 11.69 -1.83 -2.46
C LYS A 376 10.79 -1.03 -1.56
N MET A 377 10.46 0.19 -1.98
CA MET A 377 9.38 1.01 -1.43
C MET A 377 8.16 0.91 -2.33
N PHE A 378 6.98 0.83 -1.71
CA PHE A 378 5.69 0.94 -2.37
C PHE A 378 4.93 2.17 -1.83
N VAL A 379 4.51 3.08 -2.72
CA VAL A 379 3.61 4.20 -2.40
C VAL A 379 2.48 4.21 -3.41
N PHE A 380 1.24 3.95 -2.97
CA PHE A 380 0.07 3.81 -3.84
C PHE A 380 -0.88 4.99 -3.62
N GLN A 381 -1.23 5.67 -4.71
CA GLN A 381 -2.22 6.73 -4.73
C GLN A 381 -3.59 6.10 -4.99
N ASN A 382 -4.52 6.28 -4.05
CA ASN A 382 -5.90 5.84 -4.17
C ASN A 382 -6.84 7.00 -4.50
N ARG A 383 -8.03 6.69 -5.01
CA ARG A 383 -9.12 7.65 -5.24
C ARG A 383 -10.48 6.97 -4.99
N PRO A 384 -11.39 7.60 -4.23
CA PRO A 384 -12.81 7.25 -4.23
C PRO A 384 -13.48 7.75 -5.51
N ASP A 385 -14.22 6.88 -6.18
CA ASP A 385 -14.84 7.12 -7.49
C ASP A 385 -16.16 6.32 -7.61
N VAL A 386 -16.89 6.48 -8.72
CA VAL A 386 -18.17 5.80 -8.96
C VAL A 386 -18.10 4.95 -10.22
N GLY A 387 -18.40 3.65 -10.10
CA GLY A 387 -18.42 2.71 -11.23
C GLY A 387 -19.56 2.96 -12.23
N ASP A 388 -19.48 2.34 -13.41
CA ASP A 388 -20.53 2.42 -14.45
C ASP A 388 -21.92 1.91 -13.96
N ASP A 389 -21.94 1.14 -12.86
CA ASP A 389 -23.13 0.60 -12.17
C ASP A 389 -23.59 1.43 -10.95
N GLY A 390 -22.92 2.55 -10.66
CA GLY A 390 -23.17 3.39 -9.49
C GLY A 390 -22.47 2.94 -8.19
N TYR A 391 -21.66 1.88 -8.20
CA TYR A 391 -20.95 1.41 -7.01
C TYR A 391 -19.86 2.41 -6.55
N LYS A 392 -19.87 2.81 -5.28
CA LYS A 392 -18.79 3.64 -4.69
C LYS A 392 -17.52 2.80 -4.53
N ALA A 393 -16.56 3.04 -5.42
CA ALA A 393 -15.30 2.31 -5.50
C ALA A 393 -14.16 3.09 -4.82
N VAL A 394 -13.26 2.41 -4.11
CA VAL A 394 -11.96 2.99 -3.70
C VAL A 394 -10.86 2.30 -4.51
N MET A 395 -10.36 3.02 -5.50
CA MET A 395 -9.51 2.50 -6.57
C MET A 395 -8.05 2.93 -6.40
N PRO A 396 -7.06 2.03 -6.51
CA PRO A 396 -5.67 2.41 -6.68
C PRO A 396 -5.49 2.92 -8.12
N VAL A 397 -4.98 4.13 -8.29
CA VAL A 397 -4.93 4.82 -9.59
C VAL A 397 -3.51 5.12 -10.08
N ILE A 398 -2.54 5.21 -9.17
CA ILE A 398 -1.10 5.26 -9.45
C ILE A 398 -0.38 4.42 -8.39
N GLY A 399 0.62 3.63 -8.78
CA GLY A 399 1.52 2.94 -7.86
C GLY A 399 2.97 3.28 -8.16
N HIS A 400 3.70 3.71 -7.14
CA HIS A 400 5.14 3.93 -7.20
C HIS A 400 5.85 2.70 -6.63
N ILE A 401 6.62 2.00 -7.47
CA ILE A 401 7.40 0.82 -7.09
C ILE A 401 8.87 1.15 -7.34
N ILE A 402 9.62 1.33 -6.26
CA ILE A 402 10.96 1.92 -6.29
C ILE A 402 11.97 0.91 -5.74
N ASP A 403 12.88 0.41 -6.59
CA ASP A 403 14.07 -0.34 -6.19
C ASP A 403 15.12 0.65 -5.66
N VAL A 404 15.18 0.77 -4.33
CA VAL A 404 16.06 1.72 -3.64
C VAL A 404 17.54 1.34 -3.71
N LYS A 405 17.86 0.09 -4.06
CA LYS A 405 19.25 -0.41 -4.23
C LYS A 405 19.81 -0.08 -5.60
N ARG A 406 18.97 -0.13 -6.64
CA ARG A 406 19.31 0.30 -8.00
C ARG A 406 19.19 1.81 -8.19
N GLY A 407 18.30 2.46 -7.43
CA GLY A 407 17.85 3.82 -7.72
C GLY A 407 17.03 3.86 -9.00
N HIS A 408 16.22 2.83 -9.22
CA HIS A 408 15.32 2.69 -10.37
C HIS A 408 13.89 2.48 -9.86
N ALA A 409 12.90 2.87 -10.66
CA ALA A 409 11.50 2.65 -10.34
C ALA A 409 10.69 2.33 -11.59
N THR A 410 9.63 1.55 -11.41
CA THR A 410 8.57 1.39 -12.40
C THR A 410 7.25 1.85 -11.81
N ASN A 411 6.91 3.10 -12.10
CA ASN A 411 5.68 3.71 -11.60
C ASN A 411 4.56 3.49 -12.60
N TRP A 412 3.45 2.88 -12.18
CA TRP A 412 2.27 2.73 -13.02
C TRP A 412 1.25 3.82 -12.75
N SER A 413 0.52 4.22 -13.79
CA SER A 413 -0.64 5.11 -13.71
C SER A 413 -1.78 4.55 -14.56
N SER A 414 -3.03 4.72 -14.13
CA SER A 414 -4.20 4.22 -14.85
C SER A 414 -5.44 5.13 -14.70
N ASN A 415 -6.30 5.09 -15.72
CA ASN A 415 -7.69 5.54 -15.62
C ASN A 415 -8.57 4.30 -15.45
N MET A 416 -8.62 3.78 -14.22
CA MET A 416 -9.35 2.55 -13.88
C MET A 416 -10.87 2.73 -13.96
N LYS A 417 -11.59 1.69 -14.37
CA LYS A 417 -13.06 1.58 -14.28
C LYS A 417 -13.47 0.44 -13.34
N SER A 418 -14.27 0.79 -12.34
CA SER A 418 -15.07 -0.14 -11.53
C SER A 418 -16.32 -0.58 -12.30
N ASN A 419 -16.62 -1.89 -12.27
CA ASN A 419 -17.85 -2.50 -12.78
C ASN A 419 -18.27 -2.02 -14.18
N PRO A 420 -17.38 -2.01 -15.20
CA PRO A 420 -17.71 -1.57 -16.56
C PRO A 420 -18.94 -2.28 -17.12
N LYS A 421 -19.84 -1.50 -17.71
CA LYS A 421 -21.18 -1.99 -18.11
C LYS A 421 -21.12 -3.15 -19.10
N GLY A 422 -21.75 -4.27 -18.72
CA GLY A 422 -22.00 -5.42 -19.61
C GLY A 422 -20.92 -6.52 -19.61
N VAL A 423 -19.81 -6.35 -18.88
CA VAL A 423 -18.72 -7.33 -18.82
C VAL A 423 -19.10 -8.60 -18.06
N LYS A 424 -18.73 -9.75 -18.60
CA LYS A 424 -18.96 -11.11 -18.08
C LYS A 424 -17.65 -11.85 -17.80
N ASP A 425 -17.74 -12.99 -17.11
CA ASP A 425 -16.57 -13.85 -16.84
C ASP A 425 -16.00 -14.54 -18.09
N THR A 426 -16.79 -14.65 -19.15
CA THR A 426 -16.39 -15.10 -20.50
C THR A 426 -15.42 -14.12 -21.16
N ASP A 427 -15.56 -12.84 -20.86
CA ASP A 427 -14.84 -11.75 -21.51
C ASP A 427 -13.41 -11.61 -20.93
N VAL A 428 -13.15 -12.31 -19.81
CA VAL A 428 -11.82 -12.50 -19.22
C VAL A 428 -11.48 -13.99 -19.30
N SER A 429 -11.16 -14.44 -20.51
CA SER A 429 -10.84 -15.85 -20.82
C SER A 429 -9.57 -15.98 -21.66
N LEU A 430 -9.03 -17.21 -21.72
CA LEU A 430 -7.85 -17.53 -22.52
C LEU A 430 -8.09 -17.37 -24.04
N ASN A 431 -9.33 -17.49 -24.51
CA ASN A 431 -9.67 -17.26 -25.93
C ASN A 431 -9.62 -15.75 -26.24
N ASN A 432 -10.27 -14.94 -25.39
CA ASN A 432 -10.30 -13.49 -25.55
C ASN A 432 -8.90 -12.84 -25.37
N LEU A 433 -7.96 -13.54 -24.72
CA LEU A 433 -6.55 -13.10 -24.66
C LEU A 433 -5.95 -12.93 -26.07
N GLU A 434 -6.19 -13.85 -26.99
CA GLU A 434 -5.68 -13.75 -28.38
C GLU A 434 -6.40 -12.64 -29.17
N GLU A 435 -7.70 -12.45 -28.96
CA GLU A 435 -8.45 -11.35 -29.57
C GLU A 435 -7.92 -9.98 -29.13
N VAL A 436 -7.77 -9.75 -27.82
CA VAL A 436 -7.20 -8.50 -27.29
C VAL A 436 -5.72 -8.33 -27.71
N ALA A 437 -4.93 -9.41 -27.71
CA ALA A 437 -3.53 -9.38 -28.18
C ALA A 437 -3.38 -9.10 -29.70
N THR A 438 -4.42 -9.32 -30.49
CA THR A 438 -4.45 -9.02 -31.93
C THR A 438 -5.14 -7.70 -32.28
N GLY A 439 -5.83 -7.04 -31.32
CA GLY A 439 -6.40 -5.70 -31.47
C GLY A 439 -7.88 -5.53 -31.12
N GLY A 440 -8.51 -6.53 -30.49
CA GLY A 440 -9.84 -6.43 -29.87
C GLY A 440 -9.90 -5.42 -28.71
N ARG A 441 -11.10 -5.21 -28.12
CA ARG A 441 -11.40 -4.13 -27.15
C ARG A 441 -11.99 -4.60 -25.82
#